data_AF-A0AAF3EEG4-F1
#
_entry.id   AF-A0AAF3EEG4-F1
#
_cell.length_a   1.000
_cell.length_b   1.000
_cell.length_c   1.000
_cell.angle_alpha   90.00
_cell.angle_beta   90.00
_cell.angle_gamma   90.00
#
_symmetry.space_group_name_H-M   'P 1'
#
loop_
_entity.id
_entity.type
_entity.pdbx_description
1 polymer ?
#
loop_
_entity_poly.entity_id
_entity_poly.type
_entity_poly.pdbx_seq_one_letter_code
_entity_poly.pdbx_strand_id
1 'polypeptide(L)'
;MRDDYEIFIWSTITFGMTASLVIWPNDVLISNHLTIEELFHSYLGDQSKDPLEYNCRKIVLNQTILGCLPFVYSLITFFYSDLPTVSSRIPSTKLHYFTNISILILIGSLTYFFFHHNTKFTHLKPMKYLKLYSEDLTRIRAQLSTEFRNFFNFSVSLAYSSRIIISDSWVMNFNRYNFIIVNISDIQFEAVNAQQFALNETGEEVQYVSIRANILNRSIPHFFFRIKGTDFRDLQDKLTSRIEIAREIIFHVSPNERFVEVFQENVNENGTYPYPDTNSLESCIGCYATQANVKINQGCQQQGRQQCRQCFCRPMWCVSCLGRVFAGKQDQSHPEFWLNGQADCPTCRAIFCVRDVQMLRVNDEDNH
;
A
#
# COMPACT_ATOMS: atom_id res chain seq x y z
N MET A 1 -28.47 17.22 -40.56
CA MET A 1 -27.05 17.65 -40.43
C MET A 1 -26.74 18.37 -39.12
N ARG A 2 -27.45 19.45 -38.73
CA ARG A 2 -27.22 20.08 -37.41
C ARG A 2 -27.72 19.19 -36.25
N ASP A 3 -28.89 18.58 -36.42
CA ASP A 3 -29.50 17.70 -35.40
C ASP A 3 -28.73 16.39 -35.19
N ASP A 4 -28.22 15.78 -36.27
CA ASP A 4 -27.45 14.52 -36.18
C ASP A 4 -26.13 14.70 -35.38
N TYR A 5 -25.52 15.88 -35.48
CA TYR A 5 -24.28 16.20 -34.77
C TYR A 5 -24.54 16.42 -33.28
N GLU A 6 -25.64 17.07 -32.92
CA GLU A 6 -26.03 17.24 -31.52
C GLU A 6 -26.36 15.90 -30.85
N ILE A 7 -27.10 15.01 -31.53
CA ILE A 7 -27.38 13.65 -31.06
C ILE A 7 -26.09 12.87 -30.79
N PHE A 8 -25.12 12.95 -31.70
CA PHE A 8 -23.83 12.28 -31.54
C PHE A 8 -23.03 12.83 -30.34
N ILE A 9 -23.05 14.15 -30.12
CA ILE A 9 -22.38 14.78 -28.98
C ILE A 9 -23.03 14.32 -27.67
N TRP A 10 -24.35 14.43 -27.54
CA TRP A 10 -25.04 14.10 -26.29
C TRP A 10 -24.95 12.61 -25.94
N SER A 11 -25.06 11.72 -26.93
CA SER A 11 -24.87 10.28 -26.73
C SER A 11 -23.43 9.94 -26.31
N THR A 12 -22.43 10.60 -26.90
CA THR A 12 -21.01 10.39 -26.56
C THR A 12 -20.68 10.91 -25.16
N ILE A 13 -21.22 12.07 -24.76
CA ILE A 13 -21.03 12.62 -23.41
C ILE A 13 -21.68 11.69 -22.38
N THR A 14 -22.93 11.29 -22.59
CA THR A 14 -23.69 10.42 -21.68
C THR A 14 -23.03 9.05 -21.52
N PHE A 15 -22.56 8.47 -22.63
CA PHE A 15 -21.79 7.23 -22.59
C PHE A 15 -20.44 7.40 -21.91
N GLY A 16 -19.70 8.47 -22.21
CA GLY A 16 -18.42 8.77 -21.56
C GLY A 16 -18.56 8.85 -20.04
N MET A 17 -19.60 9.54 -19.56
CA MET A 17 -19.95 9.56 -18.15
C MET A 17 -20.24 8.15 -17.63
N THR A 18 -21.17 7.41 -18.25
CA THR A 18 -21.54 6.04 -17.81
C THR A 18 -20.35 5.06 -17.81
N ALA A 19 -19.54 5.08 -18.86
CA ALA A 19 -18.38 4.21 -19.01
C ALA A 19 -17.26 4.59 -18.03
N SER A 20 -17.07 5.88 -17.72
CA SER A 20 -16.11 6.31 -16.70
C SER A 20 -16.50 5.79 -15.31
N LEU A 21 -17.79 5.86 -14.94
CA LEU A 21 -18.30 5.29 -13.68
C LEU A 21 -18.03 3.78 -13.59
N VAL A 22 -18.20 3.07 -14.72
CA VAL A 22 -18.02 1.62 -14.78
C VAL A 22 -16.53 1.25 -14.79
N ILE A 23 -15.70 1.85 -15.63
CA ILE A 23 -14.30 1.44 -15.85
C ILE A 23 -13.37 1.97 -14.75
N TRP A 24 -13.66 3.15 -14.23
CA TRP A 24 -12.81 3.85 -13.27
C TRP A 24 -13.68 4.49 -12.16
N PRO A 25 -14.10 3.71 -11.15
CA PRO A 25 -14.81 4.28 -10.01
C PRO A 25 -13.89 5.29 -9.31
N ASN A 26 -14.31 6.55 -9.28
CA ASN A 26 -13.63 7.61 -8.52
C ASN A 26 -13.80 7.36 -7.01
N ASP A 27 -12.93 7.92 -6.18
CA ASP A 27 -12.96 7.81 -4.72
C ASP A 27 -14.31 8.25 -4.13
N VAL A 28 -14.98 9.22 -4.77
CA VAL A 28 -16.34 9.66 -4.42
C VAL A 28 -17.38 8.55 -4.59
N LEU A 29 -17.24 7.70 -5.60
CA LEU A 29 -18.19 6.59 -5.82
C LEU A 29 -17.89 5.44 -4.85
N ILE A 30 -16.62 5.21 -4.57
CA ILE A 30 -16.17 4.23 -3.58
C ILE A 30 -16.69 4.62 -2.20
N SER A 31 -16.60 5.90 -1.83
CA SER A 31 -17.09 6.41 -0.53
C SER A 31 -18.62 6.37 -0.40
N ASN A 32 -19.34 6.50 -1.51
CA ASN A 32 -20.81 6.39 -1.54
C ASN A 32 -21.30 4.95 -1.76
N HIS A 33 -20.42 3.94 -1.70
CA HIS A 33 -20.76 2.53 -1.94
C HIS A 33 -21.40 2.25 -3.32
N LEU A 34 -21.21 3.15 -4.30
CA LEU A 34 -21.71 3.00 -5.66
C LEU A 34 -20.70 2.23 -6.53
N THR A 35 -20.31 1.05 -6.06
CA THR A 35 -19.41 0.15 -6.79
C THR A 35 -20.18 -0.99 -7.44
N ILE A 36 -19.62 -1.59 -8.50
CA ILE A 36 -20.22 -2.76 -9.15
C ILE A 36 -20.33 -3.91 -8.13
N GLU A 37 -19.35 -4.01 -7.24
CA GLU A 37 -19.35 -5.00 -6.17
C GLU A 37 -20.56 -4.87 -5.25
N GLU A 38 -20.96 -3.65 -4.89
CA GLU A 38 -22.12 -3.42 -4.01
C GLU A 38 -23.45 -3.61 -4.76
N LEU A 39 -23.55 -3.11 -5.99
CA LEU A 39 -24.76 -3.26 -6.83
C LEU A 39 -25.12 -4.74 -7.07
N PHE A 40 -24.12 -5.60 -7.18
CA PHE A 40 -24.27 -7.03 -7.38
C PHE A 40 -23.92 -7.87 -6.15
N HIS A 41 -24.00 -7.28 -4.95
CA HIS A 41 -23.66 -7.96 -3.69
C HIS A 41 -24.42 -9.29 -3.52
N SER A 42 -25.69 -9.35 -3.93
CA SER A 42 -26.50 -10.59 -3.87
C SER A 42 -25.92 -11.73 -4.74
N TYR A 43 -25.35 -11.42 -5.89
CA TYR A 43 -24.71 -12.40 -6.78
C TYR A 43 -23.30 -12.77 -6.32
N LEU A 44 -22.51 -11.77 -5.93
CA LEU A 44 -21.12 -11.95 -5.52
C LEU A 44 -21.04 -12.71 -4.19
N GLY A 45 -21.94 -12.42 -3.26
CA GLY A 45 -21.93 -12.97 -1.92
C GLY A 45 -20.81 -12.40 -1.05
N ASP A 46 -20.45 -13.14 -0.01
CA ASP A 46 -19.48 -12.71 0.99
C ASP A 46 -18.07 -13.25 0.68
N GLN A 47 -17.12 -12.34 0.48
CA GLN A 47 -15.72 -12.67 0.21
C GLN A 47 -15.07 -13.47 1.34
N SER A 48 -15.48 -13.26 2.59
CA SER A 48 -14.91 -13.98 3.74
C SER A 48 -15.31 -15.47 3.77
N LYS A 49 -16.43 -15.83 3.13
CA LYS A 49 -16.94 -17.21 3.11
C LYS A 49 -16.21 -18.07 2.10
N ASP A 50 -16.16 -17.61 0.86
CA ASP A 50 -15.47 -18.27 -0.23
C ASP A 50 -14.72 -17.22 -1.07
N PRO A 51 -13.47 -16.88 -0.70
CA PRO A 51 -12.71 -15.85 -1.38
C PRO A 51 -12.40 -16.23 -2.82
N LEU A 52 -12.25 -17.52 -3.11
CA LEU A 52 -11.94 -18.00 -4.46
C LEU A 52 -13.15 -17.83 -5.39
N GLU A 53 -14.31 -18.32 -4.96
CA GLU A 53 -15.52 -18.24 -5.77
C GLU A 53 -16.03 -16.81 -5.94
N TYR A 54 -15.95 -16.00 -4.88
CA TYR A 54 -16.26 -14.56 -4.92
C TYR A 54 -15.44 -13.86 -6.01
N ASN A 55 -14.11 -14.06 -6.03
CA ASN A 55 -13.24 -13.40 -7.01
C ASN A 55 -13.45 -13.93 -8.44
N CYS A 56 -13.82 -15.20 -8.60
CA CYS A 56 -14.21 -15.74 -9.91
C CYS A 56 -15.50 -15.08 -10.43
N ARG A 57 -16.54 -14.98 -9.59
CA ARG A 57 -17.81 -14.30 -9.92
C ARG A 57 -17.57 -12.83 -10.26
N LYS A 58 -16.72 -12.15 -9.49
CA LYS A 58 -16.30 -10.75 -9.73
C LYS A 58 -15.65 -10.56 -11.10
N ILE A 59 -14.69 -11.41 -11.49
CA ILE A 59 -14.05 -11.30 -12.81
C ILE A 59 -15.06 -11.47 -13.94
N VAL A 60 -15.89 -12.53 -13.87
CA VAL A 60 -16.86 -12.84 -14.92
C VAL A 60 -17.88 -11.71 -15.05
N LEU A 61 -18.37 -11.19 -13.92
CA LEU A 61 -19.29 -10.05 -13.89
C LEU A 61 -18.66 -8.80 -14.51
N ASN A 62 -17.46 -8.41 -14.06
CA ASN A 62 -16.78 -7.21 -14.56
C ASN A 62 -16.49 -7.30 -16.07
N GLN A 63 -16.05 -8.45 -16.56
CA GLN A 63 -15.81 -8.66 -18.00
C GLN A 63 -17.10 -8.67 -18.81
N THR A 64 -18.19 -9.22 -18.27
CA THR A 64 -19.51 -9.20 -18.91
C THR A 64 -20.03 -7.76 -19.03
N ILE A 65 -19.95 -6.98 -17.95
CA ILE A 65 -20.38 -5.57 -17.95
C ILE A 65 -19.54 -4.76 -18.94
N LEU A 66 -18.21 -4.97 -18.96
CA LEU A 66 -17.32 -4.32 -19.91
C LEU A 66 -17.69 -4.67 -21.37
N GLY A 67 -18.00 -5.94 -21.64
CA GLY A 67 -18.46 -6.40 -22.95
C GLY A 67 -19.82 -5.83 -23.34
N CYS A 68 -20.69 -5.49 -22.40
CA CYS A 68 -21.98 -4.84 -22.67
C CYS A 68 -21.86 -3.35 -23.04
N LEU A 69 -20.73 -2.69 -22.79
CA LEU A 69 -20.59 -1.24 -23.01
C LEU A 69 -20.88 -0.76 -24.45
N PRO A 70 -20.40 -1.42 -25.53
CA PRO A 70 -20.73 -1.00 -26.89
C PRO A 70 -22.25 -1.04 -27.18
N PHE A 71 -22.95 -2.00 -26.57
CA PHE A 71 -24.40 -2.08 -26.67
C PHE A 71 -25.08 -0.97 -25.89
N VAL A 72 -24.59 -0.65 -24.69
CA VAL A 72 -25.06 0.50 -23.90
C VAL A 72 -24.91 1.80 -24.68
N TYR A 73 -23.79 2.01 -25.39
CA TYR A 73 -23.66 3.17 -26.29
C TYR A 73 -24.74 3.19 -27.37
N SER A 74 -24.97 2.05 -28.02
CA SER A 74 -25.99 1.93 -29.07
C SER A 74 -27.40 2.21 -28.53
N LEU A 75 -27.69 1.76 -27.30
CA LEU A 75 -28.95 2.01 -26.60
C LEU A 75 -29.11 3.48 -26.21
N ILE A 76 -28.03 4.13 -25.75
CA ILE A 76 -28.05 5.58 -25.46
C ILE A 76 -28.33 6.37 -26.75
N THR A 77 -27.63 6.06 -27.85
CA THR A 77 -27.88 6.70 -29.15
C THR A 77 -29.33 6.48 -29.61
N PHE A 78 -29.89 5.29 -29.38
CA PHE A 78 -31.31 5.00 -29.63
C PHE A 78 -32.27 5.90 -28.83
N PHE A 79 -31.97 6.24 -27.58
CA PHE A 79 -32.82 7.16 -26.81
C PHE A 79 -32.80 8.60 -27.33
N TYR A 80 -31.71 9.02 -27.97
CA TYR A 80 -31.55 10.37 -28.51
C TYR A 80 -31.95 10.49 -30.00
N SER A 81 -32.32 9.40 -30.68
CA SER A 81 -32.58 9.41 -32.12
C SER A 81 -33.73 8.48 -32.54
N ASP A 82 -34.23 8.64 -33.77
CA ASP A 82 -35.31 7.80 -34.29
C ASP A 82 -34.83 6.39 -34.65
N LEU A 83 -35.67 5.38 -34.38
CA LEU A 83 -35.48 3.96 -34.72
C LEU A 83 -34.78 3.69 -36.08
N PRO A 84 -35.18 4.30 -37.21
CA PRO A 84 -34.61 4.02 -38.53
C PRO A 84 -33.17 4.52 -38.70
N THR A 85 -32.71 5.43 -37.83
CA THR A 85 -31.35 5.98 -37.88
C THR A 85 -30.34 5.06 -37.19
N VAL A 86 -30.77 4.30 -36.17
CA VAL A 86 -29.91 3.43 -35.36
C VAL A 86 -29.95 1.98 -35.81
N SER A 87 -31.11 1.52 -36.31
CA SER A 87 -31.29 0.15 -36.78
C SER A 87 -32.17 0.10 -38.01
N SER A 88 -31.66 -0.53 -39.06
CA SER A 88 -32.44 -0.86 -40.25
C SER A 88 -32.14 -2.30 -40.68
N ARG A 89 -33.14 -2.91 -41.34
CA ARG A 89 -33.05 -4.31 -41.80
C ARG A 89 -31.95 -4.53 -42.84
N ILE A 90 -31.55 -3.48 -43.55
CA ILE A 90 -30.47 -3.49 -44.55
C ILE A 90 -29.46 -2.41 -44.13
N PRO A 91 -28.30 -2.79 -43.59
CA PRO A 91 -27.34 -1.83 -43.05
C PRO A 91 -26.71 -0.98 -44.16
N SER A 92 -27.18 0.26 -44.30
CA SER A 92 -26.68 1.25 -45.25
C SER A 92 -25.71 2.28 -44.66
N THR A 93 -25.74 2.50 -43.33
CA THR A 93 -24.92 3.50 -42.64
C THR A 93 -23.92 2.84 -41.68
N LYS A 94 -22.80 3.53 -41.39
CA LYS A 94 -21.80 3.05 -40.42
C LYS A 94 -22.41 2.77 -39.03
N LEU A 95 -23.42 3.55 -38.64
CA LEU A 95 -24.12 3.38 -37.36
C LEU A 95 -24.88 2.05 -37.31
N HIS A 96 -25.54 1.64 -38.40
CA HIS A 96 -26.22 0.34 -38.47
C HIS A 96 -25.24 -0.81 -38.29
N TYR A 97 -24.06 -0.77 -38.93
CA TYR A 97 -23.03 -1.79 -38.73
C TYR A 97 -22.53 -1.83 -37.28
N PHE A 98 -22.32 -0.67 -36.67
CA PHE A 98 -21.93 -0.57 -35.26
C PHE A 98 -22.96 -1.20 -34.33
N THR A 99 -24.25 -0.88 -34.49
CA THR A 99 -25.35 -1.44 -33.69
C THR A 99 -25.45 -2.96 -33.85
N ASN A 100 -25.27 -3.49 -35.05
CA ASN A 100 -25.27 -4.94 -35.25
C ASN A 100 -24.08 -5.62 -34.56
N ILE A 101 -22.88 -5.05 -34.67
CA ILE A 101 -21.68 -5.55 -33.98
C ILE A 101 -21.87 -5.48 -32.46
N SER A 102 -22.45 -4.40 -31.93
CA SER A 102 -22.67 -4.25 -30.49
C SER A 102 -23.65 -5.28 -29.94
N ILE A 103 -24.69 -5.65 -30.69
CA ILE A 103 -25.60 -6.76 -30.35
C ILE A 103 -24.86 -8.10 -30.35
N LEU A 104 -23.99 -8.36 -31.33
CA LEU A 104 -23.19 -9.59 -31.36
C LEU A 104 -22.24 -9.67 -30.15
N ILE A 105 -21.61 -8.56 -29.76
CA ILE A 105 -20.75 -8.49 -28.57
C ILE A 105 -21.58 -8.69 -27.29
N LEU A 106 -22.81 -8.15 -27.22
CA LEU A 106 -23.72 -8.39 -26.09
C LEU A 106 -24.04 -9.88 -25.96
N ILE A 107 -24.45 -10.53 -27.05
CA ILE A 107 -24.76 -11.97 -27.06
C ILE A 107 -23.52 -12.77 -26.65
N GLY A 108 -22.35 -12.42 -27.18
CA GLY A 108 -21.07 -13.04 -26.78
C GLY A 108 -20.77 -12.88 -25.29
N SER A 109 -21.00 -11.68 -24.73
CA SER A 109 -20.77 -11.36 -23.32
C SER A 109 -21.72 -12.13 -22.39
N LEU A 110 -23.00 -12.23 -22.74
CA LEU A 110 -23.98 -13.03 -22.00
C LEU A 110 -23.64 -14.53 -22.11
N THR A 111 -23.27 -15.00 -23.29
CA THR A 111 -22.85 -16.40 -23.49
C THR A 111 -21.60 -16.70 -22.65
N TYR A 112 -20.65 -15.78 -22.58
CA TYR A 112 -19.47 -15.85 -21.73
C TYR A 112 -19.86 -15.97 -20.24
N PHE A 113 -20.78 -15.13 -19.75
CA PHE A 113 -21.29 -15.19 -18.38
C PHE A 113 -21.90 -16.56 -18.08
N PHE A 114 -22.84 -17.03 -18.90
CA PHE A 114 -23.51 -18.32 -18.69
C PHE A 114 -22.55 -19.49 -18.79
N PHE A 115 -21.63 -19.47 -19.75
CA PHE A 115 -20.61 -20.51 -19.90
C PHE A 115 -19.73 -20.65 -18.65
N HIS A 116 -19.22 -19.53 -18.12
CA HIS A 116 -18.35 -19.56 -16.94
C HIS A 116 -19.11 -19.86 -15.65
N HIS A 117 -20.36 -19.42 -15.54
CA HIS A 117 -21.23 -19.77 -14.42
C HIS A 117 -21.52 -21.29 -14.41
N ASN A 118 -21.89 -21.86 -15.55
CA ASN A 118 -22.22 -23.28 -15.67
C ASN A 118 -21.00 -24.20 -15.50
N THR A 119 -19.81 -23.76 -15.91
CA THR A 119 -18.55 -24.52 -15.77
C THR A 119 -17.87 -24.33 -14.41
N LYS A 120 -18.55 -23.70 -13.44
CA LYS A 120 -18.01 -23.38 -12.11
C LYS A 120 -16.64 -22.69 -12.17
N PHE A 121 -16.47 -21.80 -13.15
CA PHE A 121 -15.28 -20.96 -13.32
C PHE A 121 -13.96 -21.70 -13.61
N THR A 122 -13.99 -23.02 -13.86
CA THR A 122 -12.79 -23.87 -14.01
C THR A 122 -11.88 -23.50 -15.18
N HIS A 123 -12.43 -22.86 -16.22
CA HIS A 123 -11.69 -22.43 -17.41
C HIS A 123 -11.00 -21.07 -17.27
N LEU A 124 -11.23 -20.33 -16.18
CA LEU A 124 -10.56 -19.05 -15.95
C LEU A 124 -9.04 -19.24 -15.80
N LYS A 125 -8.25 -18.30 -16.33
CA LYS A 125 -6.78 -18.35 -16.23
C LYS A 125 -6.27 -18.49 -14.79
N PRO A 126 -6.75 -17.72 -13.80
CA PRO A 126 -6.38 -17.90 -12.40
C PRO A 126 -6.60 -19.31 -11.88
N MET A 127 -7.68 -19.95 -12.32
CA MET A 127 -8.04 -21.29 -11.87
C MET A 127 -7.14 -22.37 -12.47
N LYS A 128 -6.63 -22.14 -13.68
CA LYS A 128 -5.59 -22.98 -14.29
C LYS A 128 -4.27 -22.87 -13.54
N TYR A 129 -3.89 -21.68 -13.07
CA TYR A 129 -2.69 -21.51 -12.24
C TYR A 129 -2.81 -22.24 -10.91
N LEU A 130 -3.98 -22.16 -10.26
CA LEU A 130 -4.19 -22.83 -8.98
C LEU A 130 -4.15 -24.37 -9.09
N LYS A 131 -4.61 -24.91 -10.23
CA LYS A 131 -4.51 -26.35 -10.54
C LYS A 131 -3.08 -26.87 -10.62
N LEU A 132 -2.07 -26.00 -10.79
CA LEU A 132 -0.67 -26.41 -10.80
C LEU A 132 -0.18 -26.82 -9.40
N TYR A 133 -0.84 -26.35 -8.34
CA TYR A 133 -0.49 -26.62 -6.95
C TYR A 133 -1.15 -27.88 -6.39
N SER A 134 -2.38 -28.17 -6.80
CA SER A 134 -3.10 -29.39 -6.41
C SER A 134 -4.22 -29.69 -7.40
N GLU A 135 -4.43 -30.96 -7.68
CA GLU A 135 -5.61 -31.43 -8.42
C GLU A 135 -6.90 -31.27 -7.59
N ASP A 136 -6.80 -31.32 -6.26
CA ASP A 136 -7.92 -31.14 -5.33
C ASP A 136 -8.11 -29.66 -4.96
N LEU A 137 -8.89 -28.94 -5.78
CA LEU A 137 -9.25 -27.54 -5.52
C LEU A 137 -10.08 -27.34 -4.24
N THR A 138 -10.78 -28.38 -3.78
CA THR A 138 -11.63 -28.31 -2.59
C THR A 138 -10.79 -28.13 -1.34
N ARG A 139 -9.66 -28.83 -1.24
CA ARG A 139 -8.69 -28.65 -0.15
C ARG A 139 -8.08 -27.25 -0.17
N ILE A 140 -7.62 -26.80 -1.33
CA ILE A 140 -7.05 -25.46 -1.50
C ILE A 140 -8.09 -24.40 -1.10
N ARG A 141 -9.35 -24.53 -1.53
CA ARG A 141 -10.44 -23.62 -1.15
C ARG A 141 -10.63 -23.55 0.37
N ALA A 142 -10.67 -24.70 1.05
CA ALA A 142 -10.83 -24.75 2.50
C ALA A 142 -9.65 -24.10 3.25
N GLN A 143 -8.43 -24.35 2.80
CA GLN A 143 -7.22 -23.71 3.33
C GLN A 143 -7.27 -22.20 3.12
N LEU A 144 -7.54 -21.76 1.89
CA LEU A 144 -7.64 -20.33 1.59
C LEU A 144 -8.75 -19.63 2.37
N SER A 145 -9.92 -20.23 2.54
CA SER A 145 -10.99 -19.62 3.34
C SER A 145 -10.59 -19.45 4.81
N THR A 146 -9.80 -20.39 5.34
CA THR A 146 -9.29 -20.32 6.72
C THR A 146 -8.20 -19.26 6.83
N GLU A 147 -7.23 -19.28 5.93
CA GLU A 147 -6.13 -18.32 5.92
C GLU A 147 -6.63 -16.91 5.62
N PHE A 148 -7.56 -16.71 4.69
CA PHE A 148 -8.11 -15.38 4.35
C PHE A 148 -8.76 -14.67 5.55
N ARG A 149 -9.35 -15.43 6.50
CA ARG A 149 -9.97 -14.88 7.72
C ARG A 149 -8.96 -14.58 8.83
N ASN A 150 -7.70 -14.98 8.68
CA ASN A 150 -6.69 -14.76 9.70
C ASN A 150 -6.40 -13.25 9.84
N PHE A 151 -6.54 -12.73 11.06
CA PHE A 151 -6.29 -11.33 11.38
C PHE A 151 -4.80 -10.96 11.27
N PHE A 152 -3.90 -11.92 11.39
CA PHE A 152 -2.45 -11.70 11.29
C PHE A 152 -1.94 -11.64 9.84
N ASN A 153 -2.83 -11.62 8.86
CA ASN A 153 -2.44 -11.46 7.46
C ASN A 153 -2.04 -10.01 7.20
N PHE A 154 -0.94 -9.84 6.47
CA PHE A 154 -0.60 -8.55 5.91
C PHE A 154 -1.56 -8.28 4.74
N SER A 155 -2.36 -7.23 4.82
CA SER A 155 -3.30 -6.87 3.74
C SER A 155 -3.21 -5.40 3.39
N VAL A 156 -2.96 -5.11 2.12
CA VAL A 156 -2.87 -3.75 1.59
C VAL A 156 -3.89 -3.60 0.48
N SER A 157 -4.78 -2.61 0.65
CA SER A 157 -5.66 -2.16 -0.41
C SER A 157 -4.89 -1.20 -1.31
N LEU A 158 -4.79 -1.57 -2.58
CA LEU A 158 -4.15 -0.80 -3.64
C LEU A 158 -5.21 -0.01 -4.40
N ALA A 159 -4.78 0.81 -5.37
CA ALA A 159 -5.70 1.59 -6.20
C ALA A 159 -6.67 0.70 -7.00
N TYR A 160 -7.87 1.23 -7.30
CA TYR A 160 -8.86 0.61 -8.21
C TYR A 160 -9.35 -0.79 -7.80
N SER A 161 -9.66 -0.97 -6.52
CA SER A 161 -10.18 -2.24 -5.97
C SER A 161 -9.22 -3.42 -6.14
N SER A 162 -7.92 -3.13 -6.27
CA SER A 162 -6.87 -4.15 -6.17
C SER A 162 -6.47 -4.33 -4.71
N ARG A 163 -6.20 -5.57 -4.31
CA ARG A 163 -5.86 -5.91 -2.93
C ARG A 163 -4.85 -7.03 -2.93
N ILE A 164 -3.77 -6.84 -2.18
CA ILE A 164 -2.80 -7.89 -1.91
C ILE A 164 -2.97 -8.37 -0.48
N ILE A 165 -2.97 -9.68 -0.29
CA ILE A 165 -3.04 -10.33 1.00
C ILE A 165 -1.92 -11.36 1.06
N ILE A 166 -1.09 -11.25 2.08
CA ILE A 166 0.01 -12.17 2.35
C ILE A 166 -0.32 -12.88 3.67
N SER A 167 -0.60 -14.16 3.54
CA SER A 167 -0.86 -15.09 4.63
C SER A 167 0.39 -15.91 4.93
N ASP A 168 0.27 -16.88 5.84
CA ASP A 168 1.40 -17.70 6.27
C ASP A 168 1.87 -18.66 5.16
N SER A 169 0.95 -19.13 4.31
CA SER A 169 1.29 -20.07 3.22
C SER A 169 1.01 -19.54 1.81
N TRP A 170 0.14 -18.53 1.66
CA TRP A 170 -0.29 -18.04 0.36
C TRP A 170 -0.13 -16.53 0.20
N VAL A 171 0.21 -16.13 -1.03
CA VAL A 171 0.15 -14.76 -1.50
C VAL A 171 -1.01 -14.65 -2.47
N MET A 172 -1.93 -13.75 -2.16
CA MET A 172 -3.16 -13.53 -2.93
C MET A 172 -3.18 -12.10 -3.44
N ASN A 173 -3.00 -11.94 -4.75
CA ASN A 173 -3.10 -10.67 -5.44
C ASN A 173 -4.42 -10.62 -6.22
N PHE A 174 -5.36 -9.81 -5.75
CA PHE A 174 -6.66 -9.61 -6.37
C PHE A 174 -6.66 -8.30 -7.16
N ASN A 175 -7.02 -8.38 -8.44
CA ASN A 175 -7.32 -7.23 -9.28
C ASN A 175 -8.77 -7.27 -9.74
N ARG A 176 -9.21 -6.21 -10.42
CA ARG A 176 -10.58 -6.12 -10.93
C ARG A 176 -10.93 -7.18 -11.98
N TYR A 177 -9.98 -7.51 -12.85
CA TYR A 177 -10.19 -8.39 -14.02
C TYR A 177 -9.39 -9.70 -13.95
N ASN A 178 -8.57 -9.87 -12.92
CA ASN A 178 -7.69 -11.03 -12.76
C ASN A 178 -7.36 -11.22 -11.27
N PHE A 179 -6.97 -12.43 -10.88
CA PHE A 179 -6.31 -12.64 -9.59
C PHE A 179 -5.20 -13.66 -9.74
N ILE A 180 -4.20 -13.59 -8.87
CA ILE A 180 -3.07 -14.51 -8.83
C ILE A 180 -2.96 -14.99 -7.39
N ILE A 181 -3.00 -16.31 -7.20
CA ILE A 181 -2.86 -16.97 -5.90
C ILE A 181 -1.74 -17.97 -6.06
N VAL A 182 -0.70 -17.82 -5.25
CA VAL A 182 0.56 -18.54 -5.36
C VAL A 182 1.05 -18.87 -3.96
N ASN A 183 1.68 -20.03 -3.79
CA ASN A 183 2.27 -20.39 -2.51
C ASN A 183 3.46 -19.46 -2.19
N ILE A 184 3.61 -19.05 -0.93
CA ILE A 184 4.69 -18.14 -0.52
C ILE A 184 6.09 -18.70 -0.80
N SER A 185 6.26 -20.03 -0.74
CA SER A 185 7.53 -20.71 -1.02
C SER A 185 7.95 -20.64 -2.50
N ASP A 186 7.00 -20.36 -3.39
CA ASP A 186 7.19 -20.27 -4.84
C ASP A 186 7.45 -18.84 -5.32
N ILE A 187 7.59 -17.87 -4.40
CA ILE A 187 7.76 -16.45 -4.70
C ILE A 187 9.06 -15.92 -4.12
N GLN A 188 9.76 -15.13 -4.93
CA GLN A 188 10.84 -14.27 -4.51
C GLN A 188 10.40 -12.82 -4.69
N PHE A 189 10.48 -12.03 -3.61
CA PHE A 189 10.14 -10.61 -3.65
C PHE A 189 11.39 -9.80 -3.97
N GLU A 190 11.30 -8.94 -4.97
CA GLU A 190 12.33 -8.00 -5.36
C GLU A 190 11.77 -6.59 -5.22
N ALA A 191 12.33 -5.76 -4.35
CA ALA A 191 12.06 -4.32 -4.41
C ALA A 191 12.74 -3.79 -5.67
N VAL A 192 12.01 -3.08 -6.55
CA VAL A 192 12.53 -2.58 -7.85
C VAL A 192 12.68 -1.05 -7.89
N ASN A 193 11.80 -0.31 -7.25
CA ASN A 193 11.83 1.16 -7.29
C ASN A 193 11.22 1.76 -6.02
N ALA A 194 11.71 2.92 -5.57
CA ALA A 194 11.05 3.71 -4.53
C ALA A 194 10.84 5.14 -5.03
N GLN A 195 9.59 5.62 -5.00
CA GLN A 195 9.20 6.94 -5.47
C GLN A 195 8.61 7.75 -4.33
N GLN A 196 9.01 9.02 -4.20
CA GLN A 196 8.44 9.96 -3.25
C GLN A 196 7.35 10.78 -3.92
N PHE A 197 6.26 10.99 -3.20
CA PHE A 197 5.22 11.94 -3.58
C PHE A 197 5.03 12.90 -2.41
N ALA A 198 5.32 14.18 -2.65
CA ALA A 198 4.94 15.24 -1.74
C ALA A 198 3.42 15.43 -1.87
N LEU A 199 2.67 15.16 -0.81
CA LEU A 199 1.27 15.54 -0.75
C LEU A 199 1.20 17.05 -0.42
N ASN A 200 0.56 17.82 -1.30
CA ASN A 200 0.43 19.26 -1.09
C ASN A 200 -0.54 19.58 0.06
N GLU A 201 -0.28 20.73 0.70
CA GLU A 201 -0.94 21.39 1.84
C GLU A 201 -0.50 20.98 3.26
N THR A 202 -0.09 19.73 3.52
CA THR A 202 0.43 19.30 4.85
C THR A 202 1.93 19.05 4.91
N GLY A 203 2.62 18.95 3.76
CA GLY A 203 4.06 18.75 3.69
C GLY A 203 4.53 17.34 4.07
N GLU A 204 3.63 16.37 4.20
CA GLU A 204 4.00 14.98 4.41
C GLU A 204 4.49 14.35 3.11
N GLU A 205 5.77 14.00 3.07
CA GLU A 205 6.37 13.21 1.99
C GLU A 205 6.03 11.73 2.19
N VAL A 206 5.24 11.16 1.28
CA VAL A 206 4.91 9.73 1.31
C VAL A 206 5.76 9.01 0.28
N GLN A 207 6.59 8.09 0.74
CA GLN A 207 7.36 7.19 -0.12
C GLN A 207 6.53 5.96 -0.47
N TYR A 208 6.48 5.59 -1.75
CA TYR A 208 5.93 4.34 -2.25
C TYR A 208 7.04 3.46 -2.79
N VAL A 209 7.06 2.21 -2.32
CA VAL A 209 8.00 1.17 -2.76
C VAL A 209 7.28 0.26 -3.74
N SER A 210 7.82 0.12 -4.95
CA SER A 210 7.37 -0.82 -5.97
C SER A 210 8.09 -2.14 -5.80
N ILE A 211 7.32 -3.19 -5.54
CA ILE A 211 7.80 -4.55 -5.32
C ILE A 211 7.36 -5.43 -6.48
N ARG A 212 8.29 -6.21 -7.01
CA ARG A 212 8.08 -7.27 -8.01
C ARG A 212 8.02 -8.61 -7.29
N ALA A 213 6.96 -9.37 -7.53
CA ALA A 213 6.85 -10.76 -7.10
C ALA A 213 7.30 -11.67 -8.26
N ASN A 214 8.52 -12.19 -8.16
CA ASN A 214 9.08 -13.17 -9.10
C ASN A 214 8.61 -14.56 -8.68
N ILE A 215 7.87 -15.23 -9.56
CA ILE A 215 7.29 -16.56 -9.30
C ILE A 215 8.21 -17.60 -9.94
N LEU A 216 8.63 -18.60 -9.17
CA LEU A 216 9.57 -19.63 -9.63
C LEU A 216 8.99 -20.46 -10.78
N ASN A 217 7.67 -20.70 -10.74
CA ASN A 217 6.96 -21.39 -11.81
C ASN A 217 6.74 -20.47 -13.02
N ARG A 218 7.45 -20.73 -14.12
CA ARG A 218 7.38 -19.97 -15.38
C ARG A 218 6.00 -19.94 -16.04
N SER A 219 5.08 -20.81 -15.64
CA SER A 219 3.71 -20.84 -16.16
C SER A 219 2.85 -19.69 -15.62
N ILE A 220 3.25 -19.08 -14.50
CA ILE A 220 2.50 -18.03 -13.82
C ILE A 220 3.23 -16.69 -14.03
N PRO A 221 2.54 -15.64 -14.51
CA PRO A 221 3.17 -14.35 -14.76
C PRO A 221 3.54 -13.64 -13.46
N HIS A 222 4.72 -13.01 -13.44
CA HIS A 222 5.12 -12.10 -12.37
C HIS A 222 4.17 -10.91 -12.28
N PHE A 223 4.03 -10.35 -11.09
CA PHE A 223 3.21 -9.16 -10.87
C PHE A 223 3.94 -8.13 -10.02
N PHE A 224 3.45 -6.90 -10.11
CA PHE A 224 3.98 -5.76 -9.37
C PHE A 224 2.89 -5.20 -8.47
N PHE A 225 3.30 -4.71 -7.32
CA PHE A 225 2.43 -3.96 -6.43
C PHE A 225 3.23 -2.85 -5.75
N ARG A 226 2.55 -1.79 -5.34
CA ARG A 226 3.15 -0.63 -4.69
C ARG A 226 2.62 -0.54 -3.28
N ILE A 227 3.50 -0.39 -2.30
CA ILE A 227 3.13 -0.18 -0.90
C ILE A 227 3.76 1.10 -0.37
N LYS A 228 3.22 1.64 0.71
CA LYS A 228 3.86 2.78 1.39
C LYS A 228 5.15 2.32 2.07
N GLY A 229 6.10 3.23 2.24
CA GLY A 229 7.34 2.97 2.98
C GLY A 229 7.09 2.56 4.43
N THR A 230 6.03 3.08 5.05
CA THR A 230 5.59 2.68 6.40
C THR A 230 5.23 1.21 6.46
N ASP A 231 4.52 0.70 5.45
CA ASP A 231 4.00 -0.67 5.41
C ASP A 231 5.09 -1.67 4.95
N PHE A 232 6.23 -1.16 4.48
CA PHE A 232 7.33 -2.00 4.01
C PHE A 232 7.96 -2.80 5.15
N ARG A 233 8.05 -2.23 6.35
CA ARG A 233 8.58 -2.92 7.53
C ARG A 233 7.64 -4.05 7.96
N ASP A 234 6.34 -3.78 8.01
CA ASP A 234 5.32 -4.79 8.34
C ASP A 234 5.33 -5.94 7.33
N LEU A 235 5.56 -5.64 6.04
CA LEU A 235 5.76 -6.64 5.01
C LEU A 235 7.02 -7.49 5.26
N GLN A 236 8.14 -6.84 5.59
CA GLN A 236 9.39 -7.55 5.91
C GLN A 236 9.23 -8.45 7.13
N ASP A 237 8.55 -7.99 8.17
CA ASP A 237 8.31 -8.75 9.39
C ASP A 237 7.39 -9.95 9.13
N LYS A 238 6.42 -9.80 8.21
CA LYS A 238 5.53 -10.91 7.81
C LYS A 238 6.24 -11.97 6.95
N LEU A 239 7.19 -11.56 6.12
CA LEU A 239 7.91 -12.47 5.22
C LEU A 239 9.10 -13.12 5.96
N THR A 240 9.04 -14.44 6.15
CA THR A 240 10.20 -15.20 6.67
C THR A 240 11.39 -15.16 5.70
N SER A 241 11.11 -15.00 4.40
CA SER A 241 12.13 -14.85 3.34
C SER A 241 12.57 -13.40 3.18
N ARG A 242 13.88 -13.15 3.02
CA ARG A 242 14.40 -11.81 2.73
C ARG A 242 13.89 -11.32 1.38
N ILE A 243 13.41 -10.07 1.34
CA ILE A 243 13.12 -9.33 0.10
C ILE A 243 14.47 -8.93 -0.52
N GLU A 244 14.71 -9.32 -1.77
CA GLU A 244 15.89 -8.87 -2.52
C GLU A 244 15.72 -7.39 -2.89
N ILE A 245 16.66 -6.55 -2.47
CA ILE A 245 16.64 -5.13 -2.79
C ILE A 245 17.47 -4.93 -4.05
N ALA A 246 16.85 -4.49 -5.15
CA ALA A 246 17.59 -4.13 -6.35
C ALA A 246 18.64 -3.06 -6.01
N ARG A 247 19.85 -3.20 -6.58
CA ARG A 247 21.03 -2.38 -6.25
C ARG A 247 20.85 -0.86 -6.44
N GLU A 248 19.79 -0.47 -7.14
CA GLU A 248 19.45 0.91 -7.49
C GLU A 248 18.45 1.56 -6.51
N ILE A 249 17.99 0.84 -5.48
CA ILE A 249 17.03 1.37 -4.51
C ILE A 249 17.77 1.99 -3.33
N ILE A 250 17.71 3.31 -3.27
CA ILE A 250 18.04 4.06 -2.07
C ILE A 250 16.73 4.18 -1.29
N PHE A 251 16.57 3.35 -0.26
CA PHE A 251 15.55 3.62 0.76
C PHE A 251 15.97 4.91 1.47
N HIS A 252 15.33 6.01 1.12
CA HIS A 252 15.47 7.25 1.87
C HIS A 252 14.77 7.10 3.22
N VAL A 253 15.46 6.47 4.17
CA VAL A 253 15.24 6.70 5.61
C VAL A 253 15.22 8.23 5.80
N SER A 254 14.26 8.75 6.54
CA SER A 254 14.13 10.21 6.69
C SER A 254 15.45 10.79 7.20
N PRO A 255 15.86 12.01 6.82
CA PRO A 255 17.08 12.64 7.36
C PRO A 255 17.12 12.62 8.89
N ASN A 256 15.95 12.70 9.53
CA ASN A 256 15.76 12.52 10.97
C ASN A 256 16.04 11.08 11.43
N GLU A 257 15.45 10.09 10.75
CA GLU A 257 15.78 8.66 10.74
C GLU A 257 17.28 8.40 10.89
N ARG A 258 18.00 8.79 9.84
CA ARG A 258 19.44 8.59 9.70
C ARG A 258 20.24 9.39 10.72
N PHE A 259 19.81 10.60 11.04
CA PHE A 259 20.49 11.40 12.05
C PHE A 259 20.40 10.76 13.43
N VAL A 260 19.26 10.17 13.80
CA VAL A 260 19.09 9.52 15.12
C VAL A 260 20.06 8.34 15.28
N GLU A 261 20.29 7.57 14.22
CA GLU A 261 21.29 6.49 14.21
C GLU A 261 22.69 7.04 14.44
N VAL A 262 23.11 8.03 13.64
CA VAL A 262 24.44 8.66 13.75
C VAL A 262 24.61 9.37 15.10
N PHE A 263 23.56 10.01 15.61
CA PHE A 263 23.54 10.64 16.93
C PHE A 263 23.78 9.60 18.01
N GLN A 264 23.10 8.45 17.95
CA GLN A 264 23.28 7.36 18.90
C GLN A 264 24.70 6.79 18.87
N GLU A 265 25.29 6.61 17.69
CA GLU A 265 26.70 6.19 17.55
C GLU A 265 27.65 7.19 18.23
N ASN A 266 27.50 8.49 17.96
CA ASN A 266 28.31 9.53 18.59
C ASN A 266 28.12 9.57 20.12
N VAL A 267 26.90 9.33 20.62
CA VAL A 267 26.61 9.29 22.06
C VAL A 267 27.20 8.05 22.72
N ASN A 268 27.29 6.92 22.03
CA ASN A 268 27.97 5.73 22.56
C ASN A 268 29.48 5.92 22.71
N GLU A 269 30.08 6.80 21.90
CA GLU A 269 31.48 7.20 22.05
C GLU A 269 31.70 8.19 23.21
N ASN A 270 30.65 8.92 23.61
CA ASN A 270 30.68 9.74 24.81
C ASN A 270 30.61 8.82 26.02
N GLY A 271 31.69 8.78 26.81
CA GLY A 271 31.80 7.89 27.97
C GLY A 271 30.56 7.89 28.88
N THR A 272 30.34 6.82 29.63
CA THR A 272 29.09 6.61 30.38
C THR A 272 28.98 7.48 31.64
N TYR A 273 27.77 7.92 31.97
CA TYR A 273 27.45 8.62 33.23
C TYR A 273 27.01 7.63 34.31
N PRO A 274 27.71 7.54 35.46
CA PRO A 274 27.28 6.69 36.57
C PRO A 274 26.04 7.30 37.23
N TYR A 275 24.92 6.57 37.21
CA TYR A 275 23.68 6.98 37.86
C TYR A 275 23.37 6.01 39.01
N PRO A 276 23.36 6.48 40.27
CA PRO A 276 23.28 5.60 41.43
C PRO A 276 21.91 4.93 41.63
N ASP A 277 20.85 5.49 41.06
CA ASP A 277 19.47 5.02 41.29
C ASP A 277 18.83 4.53 40.00
N THR A 278 19.38 3.45 39.44
CA THR A 278 18.88 2.85 38.20
C THR A 278 17.51 2.21 38.38
N ASN A 279 17.17 1.79 39.60
CA ASN A 279 15.88 1.18 39.93
C ASN A 279 14.71 2.20 39.92
N SER A 280 14.98 3.50 40.06
CA SER A 280 13.96 4.55 39.95
C SER A 280 13.83 5.20 38.56
N LEU A 281 14.49 4.64 37.55
CA LEU A 281 14.42 5.14 36.17
C LEU A 281 13.00 4.95 35.58
N GLU A 282 12.34 6.08 35.33
CA GLU A 282 11.04 6.13 34.66
C GLU A 282 11.18 5.86 33.15
N SER A 283 10.05 5.49 32.52
CA SER A 283 9.94 5.40 31.06
C SER A 283 10.25 6.74 30.39
N CYS A 284 10.85 6.70 29.20
CA CYS A 284 11.16 7.88 28.42
C CYS A 284 9.89 8.70 28.13
N ILE A 285 9.92 10.00 28.42
CA ILE A 285 8.79 10.93 28.21
C ILE A 285 8.42 11.08 26.73
N GLY A 286 9.34 10.81 25.80
CA GLY A 286 9.09 10.90 24.37
C GLY A 286 8.30 9.73 23.81
N CYS A 287 8.81 8.51 23.98
CA CYS A 287 8.21 7.32 23.36
C CYS A 287 7.34 6.49 24.30
N TYR A 288 7.46 6.65 25.63
CA TYR A 288 6.85 5.79 26.66
C TYR A 288 7.13 4.28 26.55
N ALA A 289 7.87 3.83 25.53
CA ALA A 289 8.15 2.43 25.24
C ALA A 289 9.43 1.88 25.90
N THR A 290 10.46 2.71 26.07
CA THR A 290 11.75 2.31 26.66
C THR A 290 12.05 3.15 27.90
N GLN A 291 12.85 2.62 28.82
CA GLN A 291 13.37 3.40 29.95
C GLN A 291 14.26 4.56 29.49
N ALA A 292 14.33 5.61 30.31
CA ALA A 292 15.32 6.67 30.11
C ALA A 292 16.74 6.09 30.25
N ASN A 293 17.60 6.35 29.26
CA ASN A 293 18.93 5.75 29.20
C ASN A 293 20.06 6.75 28.86
N VAL A 294 19.74 8.04 28.78
CA VAL A 294 20.73 9.10 28.53
C VAL A 294 20.63 10.23 29.55
N LYS A 295 21.78 10.85 29.81
CA LYS A 295 21.91 12.06 30.63
C LYS A 295 22.65 13.13 29.85
N ILE A 296 22.11 14.35 29.89
CA ILE A 296 22.82 15.54 29.44
C ILE A 296 23.74 15.97 30.60
N ASN A 297 25.04 15.90 30.37
CA ASN A 297 26.11 16.25 31.28
C ASN A 297 27.22 16.96 30.48
N GLN A 298 27.61 18.17 30.90
CA GLN A 298 28.51 18.99 30.11
C GLN A 298 29.89 18.33 29.99
N GLY A 299 30.22 17.87 28.78
CA GLY A 299 31.47 17.20 28.44
C GLY A 299 32.28 17.96 27.39
N CYS A 300 31.67 18.92 26.70
CA CYS A 300 32.35 19.71 25.69
C CYS A 300 33.17 20.87 26.28
N GLN A 301 34.38 21.09 25.72
CA GLN A 301 35.16 22.31 25.92
C GLN A 301 34.95 23.23 24.72
N GLN A 302 33.80 23.91 24.65
CA GLN A 302 33.56 24.92 23.62
C GLN A 302 33.83 26.34 24.15
N GLN A 303 34.63 27.12 23.40
CA GLN A 303 34.81 28.56 23.58
C GLN A 303 34.04 29.28 22.45
N GLY A 304 32.93 29.96 22.79
CA GLY A 304 32.06 30.61 21.80
C GLY A 304 30.82 31.32 22.38
N ARG A 305 30.01 31.96 21.52
CA ARG A 305 28.96 32.93 21.87
C ARG A 305 27.65 32.31 22.45
N GLN A 306 27.44 31.01 22.30
CA GLN A 306 26.39 30.25 22.99
C GLN A 306 27.02 28.98 23.58
N GLN A 307 27.44 29.09 24.84
CA GLN A 307 28.16 28.02 25.51
C GLN A 307 27.18 26.97 26.04
N CYS A 308 27.52 25.70 25.86
CA CYS A 308 26.78 24.61 26.48
C CYS A 308 26.79 24.76 28.01
N ARG A 309 25.69 24.42 28.67
CA ARG A 309 25.49 24.61 30.12
C ARG A 309 25.19 23.28 30.79
N GLN A 310 25.70 23.10 32.01
CA GLN A 310 25.37 21.93 32.82
C GLN A 310 23.85 21.78 33.02
N CYS A 311 23.34 20.59 32.68
CA CYS A 311 21.94 20.24 32.88
C CYS A 311 21.77 19.49 34.22
N PHE A 312 20.88 19.98 35.08
CA PHE A 312 20.58 19.38 36.39
C PHE A 312 19.30 18.52 36.40
N CYS A 313 18.64 18.32 35.25
CA CYS A 313 17.49 17.43 35.16
C CYS A 313 17.88 15.98 35.43
N ARG A 314 17.00 15.22 36.07
CA ARG A 314 17.11 13.75 36.12
C ARG A 314 17.06 13.15 34.69
N PRO A 315 17.60 11.95 34.46
CA PRO A 315 17.42 11.24 33.20
C PRO A 315 15.94 10.96 32.95
N MET A 316 15.41 11.39 31.80
CA MET A 316 13.99 11.24 31.45
C MET A 316 13.75 10.88 29.98
N TRP A 317 14.83 10.76 29.21
CA TRP A 317 14.80 10.55 27.77
C TRP A 317 15.59 9.29 27.43
N CYS A 318 15.15 8.57 26.39
CA CYS A 318 15.99 7.61 25.71
C CYS A 318 16.81 8.32 24.63
N VAL A 319 17.93 7.71 24.22
CA VAL A 319 18.85 8.27 23.21
C VAL A 319 18.12 8.63 21.91
N SER A 320 17.22 7.78 21.44
CA SER A 320 16.54 7.98 20.16
C SER A 320 15.56 9.16 20.22
N CYS A 321 14.80 9.29 21.30
CA CYS A 321 13.90 10.42 21.50
C CYS A 321 14.67 11.74 21.68
N LEU A 322 15.78 11.72 22.44
CA LEU A 322 16.61 12.92 22.58
C LEU A 322 17.26 13.32 21.25
N GLY A 323 17.70 12.35 20.44
CA GLY A 323 18.23 12.58 19.09
C GLY A 323 17.20 13.23 18.16
N ARG A 324 15.93 12.80 18.23
CA ARG A 324 14.83 13.44 17.47
C ARG A 324 14.59 14.88 17.89
N VAL A 325 14.60 15.16 19.21
CA VAL A 325 14.49 16.53 19.71
C VAL A 325 15.68 17.36 19.19
N PHE A 326 16.88 16.81 19.26
CA PHE A 326 18.08 17.48 18.78
C PHE A 326 17.97 17.83 17.29
N ALA A 327 17.57 16.87 16.45
CA ALA A 327 17.37 17.05 15.01
C ALA A 327 16.33 18.14 14.69
N GLY A 328 15.20 18.13 15.41
CA GLY A 328 14.13 19.12 15.23
C GLY A 328 14.51 20.56 15.57
N LYS A 329 15.66 20.78 16.24
CA LYS A 329 16.20 22.11 16.55
C LYS A 329 17.26 22.59 15.57
N GLN A 330 17.64 21.76 14.60
CA GLN A 330 18.65 22.11 13.61
C GLN A 330 18.04 22.77 12.37
N ASP A 331 18.90 23.40 11.55
CA ASP A 331 18.50 23.94 10.24
C ASP A 331 18.14 22.80 9.29
N GLN A 332 16.86 22.67 8.99
CA GLN A 332 16.33 21.61 8.12
C GLN A 332 16.85 21.71 6.67
N SER A 333 17.37 22.88 6.27
CA SER A 333 17.90 23.12 4.93
C SER A 333 19.32 22.58 4.75
N HIS A 334 20.06 22.36 5.85
CA HIS A 334 21.46 21.89 5.82
C HIS A 334 21.72 20.73 6.80
N PRO A 335 21.19 19.51 6.52
CA PRO A 335 21.38 18.32 7.35
C PRO A 335 22.82 17.91 7.62
N GLU A 336 23.75 18.25 6.72
CA GLU A 336 25.18 17.93 6.82
C GLU A 336 25.87 18.58 8.03
N PHE A 337 25.29 19.64 8.60
CA PHE A 337 25.85 20.32 9.77
C PHE A 337 25.15 19.98 11.09
N TRP A 338 24.14 19.10 11.09
CA TRP A 338 23.33 18.84 12.28
C TRP A 338 24.16 18.38 13.49
N LEU A 339 25.14 17.49 13.31
CA LEU A 339 26.00 17.01 14.41
C LEU A 339 26.81 18.14 15.09
N ASN A 340 27.12 19.20 14.34
CA ASN A 340 27.88 20.34 14.85
C ASN A 340 27.00 21.39 15.55
N GLY A 341 25.68 21.21 15.48
CA GLY A 341 24.70 22.11 16.05
C GLY A 341 24.57 21.99 17.57
N GLN A 342 23.58 22.70 18.08
CA GLN A 342 23.22 22.71 19.50
C GLN A 342 21.70 22.59 19.64
N ALA A 343 21.25 22.09 20.78
CA ALA A 343 19.84 22.02 21.12
C ALA A 343 19.61 22.46 22.58
N ASP A 344 18.38 22.81 22.90
CA ASP A 344 17.93 23.10 24.25
C ASP A 344 17.34 21.85 24.91
N CYS A 345 17.75 21.56 26.14
CA CYS A 345 17.16 20.48 26.94
C CYS A 345 15.63 20.68 26.99
N PRO A 346 14.82 19.69 26.60
CA PRO A 346 13.36 19.85 26.54
C PRO A 346 12.72 20.27 27.87
N THR A 347 13.40 19.96 28.97
CA THR A 347 12.90 20.21 30.33
C THR A 347 13.39 21.54 30.89
N CYS A 348 14.71 21.76 30.96
CA CYS A 348 15.27 22.96 31.60
C CYS A 348 15.86 23.98 30.64
N ARG A 349 15.80 23.73 29.32
CA ARG A 349 16.37 24.58 28.26
C ARG A 349 17.87 24.87 28.39
N ALA A 350 18.60 24.04 29.13
CA ALA A 350 20.07 24.07 29.12
C ALA A 350 20.55 23.75 27.70
N ILE A 351 21.40 24.60 27.15
CA ILE A 351 21.95 24.41 25.80
C ILE A 351 23.00 23.30 25.89
N PHE A 352 22.94 22.34 24.96
CA PHE A 352 23.85 21.21 24.91
C PHE A 352 24.19 20.85 23.46
N CYS A 353 25.35 20.23 23.26
CA CYS A 353 25.76 19.63 21.99
C CYS A 353 25.77 18.10 22.10
N VAL A 354 26.00 17.39 20.99
CA VAL A 354 26.04 15.92 20.96
C VAL A 354 27.03 15.35 21.99
N ARG A 355 28.19 15.99 22.18
CA ARG A 355 29.23 15.58 23.14
C ARG A 355 28.84 15.70 24.61
N ASP A 356 27.79 16.46 24.92
CA ASP A 356 27.27 16.59 26.28
C ASP A 356 26.25 15.50 26.63
N VAL A 357 25.96 14.57 25.72
CA VAL A 357 25.01 13.49 25.95
C VAL A 357 25.77 12.21 26.21
N GLN A 358 25.52 11.60 27.36
CA GLN A 358 26.18 10.37 27.80
C GLN A 358 25.15 9.27 28.06
N MET A 359 25.48 8.04 27.71
CA MET A 359 24.70 6.87 28.12
C MET A 359 24.79 6.66 29.63
N LEU A 360 23.69 6.24 30.25
CA LEU A 360 23.72 5.84 31.66
C LEU A 360 24.46 4.52 31.82
N ARG A 361 25.31 4.43 32.84
CA ARG A 361 25.88 3.16 33.31
C ARG A 361 24.93 2.57 34.34
N VAL A 362 24.39 1.39 34.05
CA VAL A 362 23.68 0.60 35.06
C VAL A 362 24.74 -0.08 35.93
N ASN A 363 24.75 0.22 37.23
CA ASN A 363 25.55 -0.57 38.16
C ASN A 363 24.74 -1.82 38.49
N ASP A 364 25.14 -2.96 37.92
CA ASP A 364 24.65 -4.27 38.33
C ASP A 364 25.24 -4.62 39.71
N GLU A 365 24.81 -3.93 40.77
CA GLU A 365 25.03 -4.37 42.15
C GLU A 365 23.80 -5.15 42.62
N ASP A 366 23.63 -6.38 42.11
CA ASP A 366 22.79 -7.43 42.71
C ASP A 366 23.23 -8.82 42.20
N ASN A 367 24.50 -9.15 42.42
CA ASN A 367 25.01 -10.52 42.39
C ASN A 367 26.01 -10.70 43.52
N HIS A 368 25.53 -10.81 44.76
CA HIS A 368 26.23 -11.45 45.87
C HIS A 368 25.24 -12.29 46.69
#